data_AF-A0A4P9X8J0-F1
#
_entry.id   AF-A0A4P9X8J0-F1
#
_cell.length_a   1.000
_cell.length_b   1.000
_cell.length_c   1.000
_cell.angle_alpha   90.00
_cell.angle_beta   90.00
_cell.angle_gamma   90.00
#
_symmetry.space_group_name_H-M   'P 1'
#
loop_
_entity.id
_entity.type
_entity.pdbx_description
1 polymer ?
#
loop_
_entity_poly.entity_id
_entity_poly.type
_entity_poly.pdbx_seq_one_letter_code
_entity_poly.pdbx_strand_id
1 'polypeptide(L)'
;MAYGQPSRTTLIENTWEFAGWGKRIVLPPISEAELAVDGVIERPVILGQWHATALAANNCVGSVFYAIGLVTATSGKLAPFCLLAATLLLFPYGRLMSEVMGCLPTDGGSYGVLLASGPKRAAAVAGILIMMDYIMTATVAVGSSAAYIDYKWGLGGGAQGVFWLALGFLGFAFGVCVVFGMQGASHVSLAVFVLHMLTMSALVIACLVHIPRAGATVLRDNWNTGPINGNYARDLLYGFSASIIAVTGFETIPNFVEEQKPGVFPKALRNLALVVTLLNPAICLLGLCLVPLAAFRVSTNAMLSVFAEVAGGEALSTLVSLDAVIILCGGAIGAFGTVSGIVAALARDKLMPSWITRQTKRTHAYPYAAMFFLGATAVLWAAFRGNLTTISCLFGLTFLLVMLSYAVCNLLLKYKRSRMTRPVAVGVLLVLACAAAILVAVVGSIVQTPIALVYFGITFTLCAAPVLFLTNQMSVYRMLIFLADQASRGDADAAWLRVGRWAVARAQRLRSTPVIFYTNHDQIHVLNKAVIYVAQNETSGWLRFVHCYDPADPAAIPANLAHHCRVLDYAYPKIRIDLILVPTRFSAQTAVCIAKRLGVERNMCLMSAPGEKLGPVSAFGGIRIIML
;
A
#
# COMPACT_ATOMS: atom_id res chain seq x y z
N MET A 1 16.53 21.44 -38.73
CA MET A 1 17.56 20.40 -38.59
C MET A 1 16.96 19.25 -37.80
N ALA A 2 16.77 18.09 -38.43
CA ALA A 2 16.53 16.85 -37.70
C ALA A 2 17.79 16.57 -36.88
N TYR A 3 17.63 16.29 -35.58
CA TYR A 3 18.75 15.98 -34.70
C TYR A 3 19.52 14.79 -35.29
N GLY A 4 20.78 14.98 -35.69
CA GLY A 4 21.59 14.03 -36.47
C GLY A 4 22.06 12.80 -35.70
N GLN A 5 21.22 12.22 -34.84
CA GLN A 5 21.54 10.94 -34.21
C GLN A 5 21.41 9.81 -35.23
N PRO A 6 22.42 8.93 -35.36
CA PRO A 6 22.33 7.78 -36.24
C PRO A 6 21.16 6.90 -35.79
N SER A 7 20.27 6.63 -36.75
CA SER A 7 19.10 5.78 -36.55
C SER A 7 19.54 4.36 -36.16
N ARG A 8 18.95 3.81 -35.10
CA ARG A 8 19.20 2.40 -34.69
C ARG A 8 18.47 1.39 -35.58
N THR A 9 17.56 1.87 -36.41
CA THR A 9 16.71 1.11 -37.33
C THR A 9 16.88 1.66 -38.73
N THR A 10 16.87 0.79 -39.74
CA THR A 10 17.13 1.18 -41.14
C THR A 10 15.84 1.41 -41.93
N LEU A 11 14.77 0.69 -41.59
CA LEU A 11 13.50 0.66 -42.30
C LEU A 11 12.38 1.39 -41.54
N ILE A 12 12.45 1.42 -40.20
CA ILE A 12 11.48 2.09 -39.35
C ILE A 12 12.03 3.43 -38.85
N GLU A 13 11.24 4.50 -38.98
CA GLU A 13 11.62 5.85 -38.56
C GLU A 13 11.85 6.00 -37.05
N ASN A 14 12.89 6.75 -36.68
CA ASN A 14 13.20 7.13 -35.30
C ASN A 14 12.71 8.54 -34.92
N THR A 15 11.65 9.01 -35.56
CA THR A 15 11.00 10.32 -35.28
C THR A 15 10.56 10.47 -33.82
N TRP A 16 10.38 9.36 -33.11
CA TRP A 16 10.04 9.33 -31.69
C TRP A 16 11.23 9.61 -30.76
N GLU A 17 12.49 9.58 -31.23
CA GLU A 17 13.68 9.78 -30.39
C GLU A 17 13.94 11.24 -30.02
N PHE A 18 13.78 12.15 -30.99
CA PHE A 18 13.89 13.59 -30.81
C PHE A 18 12.53 14.17 -30.41
N ALA A 19 12.47 14.87 -29.28
CA ALA A 19 11.19 15.37 -28.74
C ALA A 19 10.74 16.73 -29.34
N GLY A 20 11.59 17.35 -30.16
CA GLY A 20 11.40 18.71 -30.65
C GLY A 20 12.02 19.75 -29.72
N TRP A 21 12.21 20.96 -30.26
CA TRP A 21 12.73 22.09 -29.49
C TRP A 21 11.63 22.76 -28.67
N GLY A 22 12.01 23.18 -27.48
CA GLY A 22 11.19 23.88 -26.52
C GLY A 22 10.84 25.31 -26.91
N LYS A 23 9.83 25.87 -26.23
CA LYS A 23 9.37 27.24 -26.42
C LYS A 23 9.24 27.98 -25.08
N ARG A 24 9.35 29.31 -25.15
CA ARG A 24 9.01 30.20 -24.04
C ARG A 24 7.56 30.67 -24.21
N ILE A 25 6.75 30.51 -23.17
CA ILE A 25 5.33 30.85 -23.16
C ILE A 25 5.05 31.70 -21.91
N VAL A 26 4.31 32.79 -22.06
CA VAL A 26 3.80 33.59 -20.93
C VAL A 26 2.30 33.37 -20.87
N LEU A 27 1.80 32.84 -19.75
CA LEU A 27 0.36 32.72 -19.52
C LEU A 27 -0.18 34.04 -18.98
N PRO A 28 -1.46 34.37 -19.23
CA PRO A 28 -2.08 35.52 -18.60
C PRO A 28 -2.30 35.24 -17.09
N PRO A 29 -2.53 36.29 -16.28
CA PRO A 29 -2.72 36.14 -14.84
C PRO A 29 -3.91 35.25 -14.51
N ILE A 30 -3.81 34.58 -13.35
CA ILE A 30 -4.89 33.76 -12.80
C ILE A 30 -5.80 34.70 -12.01
N SER A 31 -7.08 34.77 -12.40
CA SER A 31 -8.07 35.58 -11.68
C SER A 31 -8.50 34.90 -10.37
N GLU A 32 -9.00 35.66 -9.40
CA GLU A 32 -9.54 35.09 -8.17
C GLU A 32 -10.73 34.15 -8.44
N ALA A 33 -11.56 34.46 -9.43
CA ALA A 33 -12.67 33.62 -9.86
C ALA A 33 -12.19 32.28 -10.44
N GLU A 34 -11.13 32.30 -11.26
CA GLU A 34 -10.49 31.08 -11.78
C GLU A 34 -9.90 30.26 -10.63
N LEU A 35 -9.21 30.90 -9.68
CA LEU A 35 -8.64 30.22 -8.51
C LEU A 35 -9.71 29.57 -7.62
N ALA A 36 -10.86 30.22 -7.46
CA ALA A 36 -11.98 29.71 -6.67
C ALA A 36 -12.66 28.48 -7.28
N VAL A 37 -12.53 28.26 -8.59
CA VAL A 37 -13.14 27.11 -9.29
C VAL A 37 -12.09 26.04 -9.60
N ASP A 38 -10.95 26.45 -10.15
CA ASP A 38 -9.92 25.56 -10.70
C ASP A 38 -8.76 25.32 -9.74
N GLY A 39 -8.60 26.17 -8.72
CA GLY A 39 -7.64 26.00 -7.63
C GLY A 39 -8.18 25.19 -6.45
N VAL A 40 -9.41 24.67 -6.52
CA VAL A 40 -10.02 23.88 -5.44
C VAL A 40 -9.27 22.55 -5.26
N ILE A 41 -8.75 22.37 -4.06
CA ILE A 41 -8.16 21.11 -3.60
C ILE A 41 -9.19 20.45 -2.71
N GLU A 42 -9.95 19.50 -3.25
CA GLU A 42 -10.82 18.64 -2.44
C GLU A 42 -9.99 17.98 -1.34
N ARG A 43 -10.35 18.23 -0.09
CA ARG A 43 -9.72 17.61 1.07
C ARG A 43 -10.65 16.54 1.61
N PRO A 44 -10.14 15.33 1.90
CA PRO A 44 -10.95 14.26 2.48
C PRO A 44 -11.48 14.65 3.86
N VAL A 45 -12.51 13.93 4.31
CA VAL A 45 -13.09 14.08 5.66
C VAL A 45 -12.01 13.87 6.70
N ILE A 46 -11.82 14.85 7.59
CA ILE A 46 -10.72 14.80 8.56
C ILE A 46 -11.12 13.97 9.79
N LEU A 47 -10.68 12.71 9.82
CA LEU A 47 -10.93 11.71 10.84
C LEU A 47 -10.34 12.11 12.20
N GLY A 48 -11.16 11.97 13.24
CA GLY A 48 -10.72 12.02 14.64
C GLY A 48 -9.96 10.77 15.06
N GLN A 49 -9.42 10.79 16.27
CA GLN A 49 -8.58 9.70 16.78
C GLN A 49 -9.28 8.33 16.80
N TRP A 50 -10.52 8.27 17.28
CA TRP A 50 -11.26 7.01 17.40
C TRP A 50 -11.70 6.46 16.05
N HIS A 51 -12.18 7.30 15.15
CA HIS A 51 -12.55 6.91 13.78
C HIS A 51 -11.34 6.40 12.98
N ALA A 52 -10.19 7.08 13.08
CA ALA A 52 -8.96 6.63 12.44
C ALA A 52 -8.45 5.31 13.04
N THR A 53 -8.53 5.18 14.38
CA THR A 53 -8.18 3.92 15.06
C THR A 53 -9.08 2.79 14.59
N ALA A 54 -10.41 2.98 14.60
CA ALA A 54 -11.37 1.94 14.28
C ALA A 54 -11.30 1.47 12.83
N LEU A 55 -11.07 2.38 11.88
CA LEU A 55 -10.95 2.03 10.47
C LEU A 55 -9.83 1.00 10.22
N ALA A 56 -8.67 1.20 10.86
CA ALA A 56 -7.57 0.24 10.80
C ALA A 56 -7.73 -0.93 11.78
N ALA A 57 -8.41 -0.73 12.92
CA ALA A 57 -8.66 -1.78 13.89
C ALA A 57 -9.42 -2.95 13.25
N ASN A 58 -10.37 -2.68 12.37
CA ASN A 58 -11.11 -3.75 11.67
C ASN A 58 -10.22 -4.69 10.85
N ASN A 59 -9.05 -4.23 10.41
CA ASN A 59 -8.05 -5.09 9.76
C ASN A 59 -7.07 -5.73 10.76
N CYS A 60 -6.94 -5.17 11.95
CA CYS A 60 -5.88 -5.50 12.91
C CYS A 60 -6.34 -6.36 14.08
N VAL A 61 -7.42 -5.95 14.76
CA VAL A 61 -7.89 -6.64 15.98
C VAL A 61 -8.63 -7.93 15.66
N GLY A 62 -9.23 -8.03 14.45
CA GLY A 62 -9.81 -9.28 13.95
C GLY A 62 -8.79 -10.41 13.75
N SER A 63 -7.48 -10.11 13.76
CA SER A 63 -6.43 -11.12 13.62
C SER A 63 -6.44 -12.19 14.70
N VAL A 64 -7.01 -11.89 15.87
CA VAL A 64 -7.18 -12.84 16.97
C VAL A 64 -7.90 -14.13 16.53
N PHE A 65 -8.83 -14.03 15.58
CA PHE A 65 -9.64 -15.15 15.10
C PHE A 65 -8.87 -16.18 14.28
N TYR A 66 -7.77 -15.81 13.63
CA TYR A 66 -6.92 -16.73 12.86
C TYR A 66 -5.51 -16.90 13.45
N ALA A 67 -5.04 -15.97 14.26
CA ALA A 67 -3.70 -16.01 14.82
C ALA A 67 -3.56 -16.97 16.01
N ILE A 68 -4.50 -16.95 16.96
CA ILE A 68 -4.32 -17.68 18.24
C ILE A 68 -4.20 -19.19 18.02
N GLY A 69 -5.08 -19.76 17.20
CA GLY A 69 -5.02 -21.17 16.84
C GLY A 69 -3.69 -21.52 16.16
N LEU A 70 -3.30 -20.77 15.13
CA LEU A 70 -2.10 -21.05 14.34
C LEU A 70 -0.81 -20.93 15.17
N VAL A 71 -0.67 -19.87 15.97
CA VAL A 71 0.56 -19.64 16.76
C VAL A 71 0.70 -20.69 17.86
N THR A 72 -0.41 -21.09 18.46
CA THR A 72 -0.40 -22.15 19.48
C THR A 72 -0.13 -23.52 18.87
N ALA A 73 -0.67 -23.81 17.69
CA ALA A 73 -0.35 -25.04 16.96
C ALA A 73 1.13 -25.13 16.56
N THR A 74 1.79 -23.99 16.35
CA THR A 74 3.19 -23.92 15.88
C THR A 74 4.22 -23.88 17.01
N SER A 75 3.90 -23.29 18.17
CA SER A 75 4.86 -23.09 19.28
C SER A 75 4.38 -23.62 20.64
N GLY A 76 3.20 -24.24 20.69
CA GLY A 76 2.65 -24.90 21.87
C GLY A 76 2.49 -23.93 23.04
N LYS A 77 2.94 -24.37 24.22
CA LYS A 77 2.88 -23.59 25.46
C LYS A 77 3.64 -22.26 25.40
N LEU A 78 4.55 -22.07 24.43
CA LEU A 78 5.31 -20.83 24.28
C LEU A 78 4.58 -19.74 23.48
N ALA A 79 3.43 -20.05 22.88
CA ALA A 79 2.68 -19.14 22.02
C ALA A 79 2.32 -17.78 22.65
N PRO A 80 1.92 -17.67 23.93
CA PRO A 80 1.66 -16.36 24.53
C PRO A 80 2.88 -15.43 24.52
N PHE A 81 4.08 -15.98 24.73
CA PHE A 81 5.32 -15.20 24.71
C PHE A 81 5.70 -14.79 23.29
N CYS A 82 5.48 -15.66 22.31
CA CYS A 82 5.67 -15.34 20.89
C CYS A 82 4.74 -14.20 20.44
N LEU A 83 3.45 -14.27 20.79
CA LEU A 83 2.47 -13.22 20.53
C LEU A 83 2.84 -11.93 21.23
N LEU A 84 3.29 -12.00 22.49
CA LEU A 84 3.74 -10.82 23.24
C LEU A 84 4.95 -10.17 22.57
N ALA A 85 5.94 -10.94 22.16
CA ALA A 85 7.12 -10.42 21.46
C ALA A 85 6.75 -9.74 20.12
N ALA A 86 5.88 -10.37 19.32
CA ALA A 86 5.42 -9.82 18.05
C ALA A 86 4.58 -8.55 18.21
N THR A 87 3.67 -8.52 19.20
CA THR A 87 2.83 -7.34 19.47
C THR A 87 3.63 -6.19 20.08
N LEU A 88 4.61 -6.46 20.95
CA LEU A 88 5.52 -5.44 21.48
C LEU A 88 6.38 -4.78 20.40
N LEU A 89 6.69 -5.50 19.31
CA LEU A 89 7.42 -4.94 18.16
C LEU A 89 6.65 -3.78 17.48
N LEU A 90 5.33 -3.70 17.64
CA LEU A 90 4.52 -2.62 17.07
C LEU A 90 4.78 -1.25 17.70
N PHE A 91 5.24 -1.16 18.95
CA PHE A 91 5.54 0.14 19.56
C PHE A 91 6.70 0.87 18.89
N PRO A 92 7.90 0.26 18.72
CA PRO A 92 8.97 0.90 17.99
C PRO A 92 8.64 1.05 16.49
N TYR A 93 7.92 0.09 15.89
CA TYR A 93 7.45 0.22 14.49
C TYR A 93 6.47 1.38 14.32
N GLY A 94 5.56 1.59 15.26
CA GLY A 94 4.62 2.71 15.26
C GLY A 94 5.33 4.05 15.29
N ARG A 95 6.43 4.17 16.05
CA ARG A 95 7.29 5.37 16.03
C ARG A 95 8.00 5.53 14.69
N LEU A 96 8.55 4.44 14.14
CA LEU A 96 9.21 4.42 12.83
C LEU A 96 8.26 4.90 11.72
N MET A 97 7.04 4.35 11.68
CA MET A 97 6.01 4.73 10.70
C MET A 97 5.51 6.15 10.94
N SER A 98 5.40 6.60 12.20
CA SER A 98 5.07 7.99 12.54
C SER A 98 6.10 8.98 12.03
N GLU A 99 7.39 8.65 12.07
CA GLU A 99 8.42 9.48 11.45
C GLU A 99 8.30 9.49 9.93
N VAL A 100 8.07 8.34 9.30
CA VAL A 100 7.96 8.21 7.84
C VAL A 100 6.77 9.03 7.32
N MET A 101 5.58 8.77 7.84
CA MET A 101 4.35 9.43 7.37
C MET A 101 4.20 10.85 7.92
N GLY A 102 4.83 11.18 9.05
CA GLY A 102 4.88 12.56 9.53
C GLY A 102 5.76 13.46 8.65
N CYS A 103 6.77 12.87 8.00
CA CYS A 103 7.69 13.55 7.08
C CYS A 103 7.07 13.72 5.67
N LEU A 104 6.37 12.70 5.19
CA LEU A 104 5.65 12.72 3.91
C LEU A 104 4.24 12.16 4.11
N PRO A 105 3.27 12.98 4.55
CA PRO A 105 1.89 12.54 4.82
C PRO A 105 1.13 12.44 3.50
N THR A 106 1.49 11.46 2.68
CA THR A 106 0.82 11.16 1.42
C THR A 106 0.20 9.77 1.46
N ASP A 107 -1.00 9.64 0.91
CA ASP A 107 -1.68 8.35 0.83
C ASP A 107 -0.92 7.36 -0.08
N GLY A 108 -1.19 6.07 0.11
CA GLY A 108 -0.48 4.97 -0.56
C GLY A 108 0.72 4.40 0.22
N GLY A 109 0.89 4.79 1.48
CA GLY A 109 1.84 4.14 2.39
C GLY A 109 3.28 4.15 1.88
N SER A 110 3.98 3.01 1.95
CA SER A 110 5.38 2.93 1.52
C SER A 110 5.59 3.16 0.01
N TYR A 111 4.57 2.95 -0.83
CA TYR A 111 4.61 3.30 -2.26
C TYR A 111 4.83 4.81 -2.45
N GLY A 112 4.00 5.65 -1.83
CA GLY A 112 4.08 7.11 -1.97
C GLY A 112 5.42 7.66 -1.48
N VAL A 113 5.91 7.12 -0.36
CA VAL A 113 7.20 7.51 0.22
C VAL A 113 8.39 7.10 -0.65
N LEU A 114 8.38 5.89 -1.21
CA LEU A 114 9.43 5.45 -2.13
C LEU A 114 9.38 6.18 -3.45
N LEU A 115 8.21 6.63 -3.89
CA LEU A 115 8.09 7.46 -5.09
C LEU A 115 8.77 8.83 -4.92
N ALA A 116 8.74 9.39 -3.71
CA ALA A 116 9.36 10.69 -3.40
C ALA A 116 10.86 10.59 -3.01
N SER A 117 11.29 9.45 -2.49
CA SER A 117 12.64 9.24 -1.94
C SER A 117 13.54 8.30 -2.77
N GLY A 118 12.94 7.52 -3.68
CA GLY A 118 13.57 6.44 -4.42
C GLY A 118 13.28 6.47 -5.92
N PRO A 119 13.83 5.51 -6.69
CA PRO A 119 13.49 5.34 -8.10
C PRO A 119 12.06 4.80 -8.25
N LYS A 120 11.36 5.17 -9.32
CA LYS A 120 9.96 4.76 -9.58
C LYS A 120 9.76 3.24 -9.59
N ARG A 121 10.78 2.47 -10.01
CA ARG A 121 10.76 1.00 -9.96
C ARG A 121 10.68 0.46 -8.52
N ALA A 122 11.41 1.06 -7.58
CA ALA A 122 11.35 0.64 -6.17
C ALA A 122 9.99 0.99 -5.57
N ALA A 123 9.44 2.15 -5.91
CA ALA A 123 8.06 2.49 -5.55
C ALA A 123 7.08 1.46 -6.10
N ALA A 124 7.14 1.13 -7.40
CA ALA A 124 6.26 0.13 -8.01
C ALA A 124 6.31 -1.23 -7.29
N VAL A 125 7.50 -1.71 -6.91
CA VAL A 125 7.65 -2.94 -6.10
C VAL A 125 6.94 -2.83 -4.76
N ALA A 126 7.07 -1.72 -4.05
CA ALA A 126 6.34 -1.51 -2.80
C ALA A 126 4.82 -1.46 -3.01
N GLY A 127 4.35 -0.80 -4.08
CA GLY A 127 2.94 -0.79 -4.45
C GLY A 127 2.39 -2.20 -4.74
N ILE A 128 3.17 -3.05 -5.43
CA ILE A 128 2.83 -4.46 -5.66
C ILE A 128 2.75 -5.23 -4.34
N LEU A 129 3.73 -5.05 -3.43
CA LEU A 129 3.73 -5.72 -2.13
C LEU A 129 2.51 -5.32 -1.29
N ILE A 130 2.18 -4.02 -1.22
CA ILE A 130 0.98 -3.56 -0.49
C ILE A 130 -0.29 -4.12 -1.14
N MET A 131 -0.39 -4.10 -2.47
CA MET A 131 -1.56 -4.68 -3.16
C MET A 131 -1.71 -6.18 -2.87
N MET A 132 -0.61 -6.93 -2.88
CA MET A 132 -0.60 -8.35 -2.56
C MET A 132 -0.98 -8.60 -1.10
N ASP A 133 -0.48 -7.78 -0.17
CA ASP A 133 -0.80 -7.84 1.25
C ASP A 133 -2.32 -7.72 1.50
N TYR A 134 -2.98 -6.79 0.81
CA TYR A 134 -4.43 -6.65 0.90
C TYR A 134 -5.19 -7.79 0.22
N ILE A 135 -4.70 -8.35 -0.89
CA ILE A 135 -5.31 -9.53 -1.51
C ILE A 135 -5.28 -10.69 -0.50
N MET A 136 -4.16 -10.88 0.19
CA MET A 136 -4.02 -11.89 1.24
C MET A 136 -4.92 -11.58 2.43
N THR A 137 -4.96 -10.33 2.89
CA THR A 137 -5.81 -9.87 3.99
C THR A 137 -7.27 -10.20 3.74
N ALA A 138 -7.81 -9.82 2.57
CA ALA A 138 -9.19 -10.11 2.20
C ALA A 138 -9.44 -11.63 2.10
N THR A 139 -8.49 -12.38 1.52
CA THR A 139 -8.61 -13.84 1.37
C THR A 139 -8.66 -14.55 2.72
N VAL A 140 -7.72 -14.24 3.62
CA VAL A 140 -7.67 -14.80 4.98
C VAL A 140 -8.93 -14.41 5.74
N ALA A 141 -9.35 -13.14 5.65
CA ALA A 141 -10.54 -12.67 6.35
C ALA A 141 -11.81 -13.43 5.93
N VAL A 142 -12.10 -13.53 4.62
CA VAL A 142 -13.30 -14.25 4.15
C VAL A 142 -13.22 -15.76 4.39
N GLY A 143 -12.02 -16.35 4.28
CA GLY A 143 -11.79 -17.77 4.58
C GLY A 143 -11.98 -18.09 6.06
N SER A 144 -11.49 -17.23 6.94
CA SER A 144 -11.73 -17.33 8.39
C SER A 144 -13.20 -17.12 8.73
N SER A 145 -13.88 -16.12 8.17
CA SER A 145 -15.34 -15.94 8.36
C SER A 145 -16.11 -17.21 8.01
N ALA A 146 -15.79 -17.81 6.86
CA ALA A 146 -16.42 -19.06 6.42
C ALA A 146 -16.13 -20.24 7.36
N ALA A 147 -14.90 -20.35 7.88
CA ALA A 147 -14.52 -21.39 8.83
C ALA A 147 -15.28 -21.28 10.17
N TYR A 148 -15.50 -20.07 10.69
CA TYR A 148 -16.29 -19.88 11.92
C TYR A 148 -17.78 -20.20 11.71
N ILE A 149 -18.32 -19.91 10.52
CA ILE A 149 -19.70 -20.26 10.16
C ILE A 149 -19.87 -21.78 10.04
N ASP A 150 -18.95 -22.45 9.33
CA ASP A 150 -18.99 -23.91 9.17
C ASP A 150 -18.80 -24.63 10.51
N TYR A 151 -17.87 -24.18 11.35
CA TYR A 151 -17.67 -24.75 12.68
C TYR A 151 -18.94 -24.65 13.55
N LYS A 152 -19.63 -23.51 13.54
CA LYS A 152 -20.77 -23.28 14.43
C LYS A 152 -22.08 -23.87 13.93
N TRP A 153 -22.35 -23.79 12.63
CA TRP A 153 -23.66 -24.17 12.07
C TRP A 153 -23.58 -25.31 11.05
N GLY A 154 -22.40 -25.83 10.71
CA GLY A 154 -22.24 -26.89 9.71
C GLY A 154 -22.70 -26.48 8.30
N LEU A 155 -22.93 -25.20 8.05
CA LEU A 155 -23.50 -24.67 6.80
C LEU A 155 -22.58 -24.85 5.58
N GLY A 156 -21.29 -25.12 5.80
CA GLY A 156 -20.33 -25.39 4.74
C GLY A 156 -20.22 -26.87 4.35
N GLY A 157 -20.81 -27.81 5.08
CA GLY A 157 -20.65 -29.24 4.76
C GLY A 157 -19.17 -29.67 4.64
N GLY A 158 -18.28 -29.03 5.40
CA GLY A 158 -16.83 -29.22 5.34
C GLY A 158 -16.10 -28.32 4.34
N ALA A 159 -14.96 -28.79 3.85
CA ALA A 159 -14.02 -27.96 3.08
C ALA A 159 -14.62 -27.31 1.82
N GLN A 160 -15.58 -27.97 1.15
CA GLN A 160 -16.19 -27.45 -0.08
C GLN A 160 -17.13 -26.29 0.17
N GLY A 161 -17.96 -26.30 1.22
CA GLY A 161 -18.82 -25.15 1.48
C GLY A 161 -18.09 -24.03 2.19
N VAL A 162 -17.02 -24.29 2.98
CA VAL A 162 -16.11 -23.21 3.40
C VAL A 162 -15.56 -22.47 2.18
N PHE A 163 -15.18 -23.20 1.13
CA PHE A 163 -14.71 -22.61 -0.12
C PHE A 163 -15.75 -21.68 -0.77
N TRP A 164 -17.00 -22.13 -0.89
CA TRP A 164 -18.07 -21.34 -1.53
C TRP A 164 -18.58 -20.19 -0.64
N LEU A 165 -18.69 -20.41 0.67
CA LEU A 165 -19.05 -19.38 1.64
C LEU A 165 -18.03 -18.23 1.61
N ALA A 166 -16.73 -18.54 1.56
CA ALA A 166 -15.68 -17.53 1.45
C ALA A 166 -15.82 -16.69 0.17
N LEU A 167 -16.12 -17.30 -0.98
CA LEU A 167 -16.41 -16.58 -2.22
C LEU A 167 -17.70 -15.74 -2.12
N GLY A 168 -18.72 -16.24 -1.43
CA GLY A 168 -19.95 -15.50 -1.13
C GLY A 168 -19.67 -14.25 -0.30
N PHE A 169 -18.90 -14.37 0.79
CA PHE A 169 -18.48 -13.23 1.62
C PHE A 169 -17.61 -12.24 0.85
N LEU A 170 -16.73 -12.72 -0.03
CA LEU A 170 -15.93 -11.86 -0.89
C LEU A 170 -16.80 -11.05 -1.87
N GLY A 171 -17.79 -11.71 -2.50
CA GLY A 171 -18.76 -11.05 -3.37
C GLY A 171 -19.63 -10.05 -2.62
N PHE A 172 -20.04 -10.37 -1.39
CA PHE A 172 -20.75 -9.45 -0.50
C PHE A 172 -19.91 -8.20 -0.18
N ALA A 173 -18.64 -8.38 0.23
CA ALA A 173 -17.74 -7.27 0.52
C ALA A 173 -17.51 -6.36 -0.69
N PHE A 174 -17.35 -6.95 -1.88
CA PHE A 174 -17.30 -6.22 -3.14
C PHE A 174 -18.58 -5.41 -3.40
N GLY A 175 -19.75 -6.06 -3.25
CA GLY A 175 -21.05 -5.42 -3.44
C GLY A 175 -21.22 -4.20 -2.53
N VAL A 176 -20.89 -4.34 -1.25
CA VAL A 176 -20.93 -3.23 -0.28
C VAL A 176 -20.00 -2.09 -0.71
N CYS A 177 -18.76 -2.40 -1.07
CA CYS A 177 -17.79 -1.38 -1.49
C CYS A 177 -18.24 -0.62 -2.75
N VAL A 178 -18.81 -1.29 -3.74
CA VAL A 178 -19.22 -0.63 -4.99
C VAL A 178 -20.53 0.15 -4.82
N VAL A 179 -21.50 -0.41 -4.11
CA VAL A 179 -22.84 0.19 -3.95
C VAL A 179 -22.83 1.36 -2.98
N PHE A 180 -22.14 1.25 -1.85
CA PHE A 180 -22.12 2.29 -0.81
C PHE A 180 -20.86 3.16 -0.85
N GLY A 181 -19.78 2.70 -1.50
CA GLY A 181 -18.50 3.39 -1.47
C GLY A 181 -17.83 3.31 -0.10
N MET A 182 -16.80 4.15 0.08
CA MET A 182 -16.06 4.27 1.35
C MET A 182 -16.51 5.48 2.19
N GLN A 183 -17.43 6.31 1.67
CA GLN A 183 -17.93 7.48 2.39
C GLN A 183 -18.73 7.05 3.61
N GLY A 184 -18.38 7.57 4.79
CA GLY A 184 -19.03 7.22 6.06
C GLY A 184 -18.62 5.85 6.63
N ALA A 185 -17.71 5.11 5.97
CA ALA A 185 -17.23 3.81 6.43
C ALA A 185 -16.64 3.87 7.85
N SER A 186 -16.02 4.99 8.23
CA SER A 186 -15.40 5.16 9.55
C SER A 186 -16.38 5.06 10.73
N HIS A 187 -17.66 5.41 10.55
CA HIS A 187 -18.69 5.23 11.58
C HIS A 187 -19.09 3.77 11.74
N VAL A 188 -19.29 3.07 10.62
CA VAL A 188 -19.57 1.63 10.62
C VAL A 188 -18.38 0.88 11.22
N SER A 189 -17.15 1.25 10.83
CA SER A 189 -15.94 0.67 11.40
C SER A 189 -15.85 0.87 12.91
N LEU A 190 -16.20 2.06 13.42
CA LEU A 190 -16.23 2.30 14.86
C LEU A 190 -17.28 1.43 15.57
N ALA A 191 -18.47 1.27 15.00
CA ALA A 191 -19.50 0.40 15.58
C ALA A 191 -19.04 -1.07 15.62
N VAL A 192 -18.48 -1.57 14.53
CA VAL A 192 -17.92 -2.92 14.42
C VAL A 192 -16.77 -3.12 15.41
N PHE A 193 -15.86 -2.15 15.52
CA PHE A 193 -14.75 -2.18 16.47
C PHE A 193 -15.24 -2.22 17.93
N VAL A 194 -16.24 -1.42 18.29
CA VAL A 194 -16.82 -1.41 19.65
C VAL A 194 -17.50 -2.75 19.95
N LEU A 195 -18.29 -3.29 19.02
CA LEU A 195 -18.93 -4.59 19.17
C LEU A 195 -17.87 -5.68 19.42
N HIS A 196 -16.81 -5.71 18.61
CA HIS A 196 -15.72 -6.66 18.77
C HIS A 196 -15.03 -6.54 20.14
N MET A 197 -14.74 -5.31 20.59
CA MET A 197 -14.14 -5.10 21.91
C MET A 197 -15.04 -5.58 23.06
N LEU A 198 -16.37 -5.41 22.94
CA LEU A 198 -17.32 -5.94 23.91
C LEU A 198 -17.34 -7.48 23.91
N THR A 199 -17.35 -8.11 22.73
CA THR A 199 -17.31 -9.57 22.58
C THR A 199 -16.03 -10.17 23.14
N MET A 200 -14.86 -9.60 22.83
CA MET A 200 -13.58 -10.05 23.38
C MET A 200 -13.51 -9.87 24.90
N SER A 201 -14.07 -8.78 25.43
CA SER A 201 -14.15 -8.56 26.88
C SER A 201 -15.05 -9.61 27.56
N ALA A 202 -16.21 -9.92 26.97
CA ALA A 202 -17.10 -10.96 27.46
C ALA A 202 -16.42 -12.34 27.46
N LEU A 203 -15.69 -12.68 26.40
CA LEU A 203 -14.91 -13.91 26.31
C LEU A 203 -13.85 -13.98 27.42
N VAL A 204 -13.03 -12.93 27.57
CA VAL A 204 -11.99 -12.88 28.62
C VAL A 204 -12.60 -13.03 30.01
N ILE A 205 -13.69 -12.33 30.32
CA ILE A 205 -14.38 -12.44 31.61
C ILE A 205 -14.90 -13.85 31.84
N ALA A 206 -15.55 -14.47 30.84
CA ALA A 206 -16.03 -15.84 30.93
C ALA A 206 -14.90 -16.83 31.23
N CYS A 207 -13.76 -16.70 30.54
CA CYS A 207 -12.57 -17.52 30.77
C CYS A 207 -12.06 -17.35 32.22
N LEU A 208 -11.90 -16.12 32.70
CA LEU A 208 -11.42 -15.82 34.05
C LEU A 208 -12.36 -16.36 35.14
N VAL A 209 -13.66 -16.40 34.88
CA VAL A 209 -14.67 -16.95 35.79
C VAL A 209 -14.71 -18.49 35.74
N HIS A 210 -14.45 -19.09 34.58
CA HIS A 210 -14.46 -20.55 34.38
C HIS A 210 -13.23 -21.24 34.98
N ILE A 211 -12.02 -20.69 34.76
CA ILE A 211 -10.74 -21.34 35.12
C ILE A 211 -10.67 -21.77 36.61
N PRO A 212 -11.04 -20.94 37.60
CA PRO A 212 -11.00 -21.35 39.01
C PRO A 212 -11.92 -22.53 39.34
N ARG A 213 -13.01 -22.73 38.56
CA ARG A 213 -13.98 -23.82 38.76
C ARG A 213 -13.53 -25.12 38.11
N ALA A 214 -12.90 -25.02 36.93
CA ALA A 214 -12.36 -26.17 36.21
C ALA A 214 -11.05 -26.70 36.83
N GLY A 215 -10.33 -25.85 37.57
CA GLY A 215 -9.03 -26.18 38.16
C GLY A 215 -7.88 -26.00 37.17
N ALA A 216 -6.65 -26.26 37.63
CA ALA A 216 -5.42 -26.01 36.86
C ALA A 216 -4.87 -27.24 36.11
N THR A 217 -5.65 -28.32 35.99
CA THR A 217 -5.20 -29.59 35.39
C THR A 217 -4.79 -29.41 33.93
N VAL A 218 -5.66 -28.82 33.11
CA VAL A 218 -5.38 -28.58 31.68
C VAL A 218 -4.14 -27.71 31.49
N LEU A 219 -4.01 -26.63 32.28
CA LEU A 219 -2.82 -25.78 32.23
C LEU A 219 -1.57 -26.57 32.61
N ARG A 220 -1.62 -27.36 33.68
CA ARG A 220 -0.48 -28.16 34.14
C ARG A 220 -0.06 -29.18 33.09
N ASP A 221 -1.02 -29.85 32.45
CA ASP A 221 -0.77 -30.85 31.41
C ASP A 221 -0.15 -30.18 30.17
N ASN A 222 -0.72 -29.06 29.72
CA ASN A 222 -0.16 -28.26 28.63
C ASN A 222 1.24 -27.73 28.96
N TRP A 223 1.50 -27.33 30.20
CA TRP A 223 2.81 -26.81 30.61
C TRP A 223 3.89 -27.88 30.71
N ASN A 224 3.50 -29.11 30.99
CA ASN A 224 4.40 -30.26 31.10
C ASN A 224 4.73 -30.90 29.75
N THR A 225 4.15 -30.45 28.64
CA THR A 225 4.53 -30.98 27.32
C THR A 225 5.95 -30.54 26.93
N GLY A 226 6.65 -31.41 26.20
CA GLY A 226 7.94 -31.08 25.59
C GLY A 226 7.83 -30.08 24.42
N PRO A 227 8.96 -29.66 23.85
CA PRO A 227 8.98 -28.79 22.67
C PRO A 227 8.36 -29.48 21.45
N ILE A 228 7.62 -28.75 20.62
CA ILE A 228 6.89 -29.31 19.48
C ILE A 228 7.80 -29.48 18.26
N ASN A 229 8.78 -28.58 18.08
CA ASN A 229 9.71 -28.58 16.95
C ASN A 229 11.10 -29.15 17.33
N GLY A 230 11.12 -30.05 18.31
CA GLY A 230 12.31 -30.74 18.82
C GLY A 230 13.11 -29.95 19.87
N ASN A 231 13.10 -28.61 19.83
CA ASN A 231 13.66 -27.77 20.89
C ASN A 231 12.93 -26.43 21.03
N TYR A 232 13.06 -25.82 22.21
CA TYR A 232 12.38 -24.56 22.53
C TYR A 232 12.86 -23.36 21.71
N ALA A 233 14.11 -23.35 21.22
CA ALA A 233 14.59 -22.26 20.37
C ALA A 233 13.87 -22.23 19.02
N ARG A 234 13.60 -23.40 18.43
CA ARG A 234 12.78 -23.55 17.21
C ARG A 234 11.33 -23.17 17.47
N ASP A 235 10.76 -23.60 18.61
CA ASP A 235 9.39 -23.21 18.98
C ASP A 235 9.25 -21.69 19.12
N LEU A 236 10.23 -21.01 19.73
CA LEU A 236 10.26 -19.55 19.83
C LEU A 236 10.42 -18.87 18.47
N LEU A 237 11.34 -19.34 17.62
CA LEU A 237 11.56 -18.75 16.30
C LEU A 237 10.33 -18.91 15.40
N TYR A 238 9.78 -20.12 15.31
CA TYR A 238 8.61 -20.40 14.48
C TYR A 238 7.35 -19.75 15.05
N GLY A 239 7.19 -19.78 16.37
CA GLY A 239 6.10 -19.08 17.06
C GLY A 239 6.15 -17.58 16.84
N PHE A 240 7.31 -16.93 16.99
CA PHE A 240 7.48 -15.50 16.73
C PHE A 240 7.15 -15.16 15.27
N SER A 241 7.64 -15.96 14.33
CA SER A 241 7.39 -15.77 12.89
C SER A 241 5.93 -15.94 12.53
N ALA A 242 5.24 -16.92 13.12
CA ALA A 242 3.81 -17.12 12.96
C ALA A 242 2.99 -16.01 13.64
N SER A 243 3.45 -15.48 14.78
CA SER A 243 2.77 -14.43 15.56
C SER A 243 2.62 -13.11 14.84
N ILE A 244 3.40 -12.91 13.78
CA ILE A 244 3.32 -11.73 12.91
C ILE A 244 1.94 -11.57 12.27
N ILE A 245 1.23 -12.67 11.98
CA ILE A 245 -0.14 -12.55 11.45
C ILE A 245 -1.11 -11.97 12.49
N ALA A 246 -0.76 -12.00 13.78
CA ALA A 246 -1.56 -11.42 14.86
C ALA A 246 -1.45 -9.88 14.92
N VAL A 247 -0.61 -9.28 14.07
CA VAL A 247 -0.38 -7.83 14.04
C VAL A 247 -0.54 -7.24 12.63
N THR A 248 -0.99 -8.04 11.67
CA THR A 248 -1.42 -7.55 10.36
C THR A 248 -2.55 -6.54 10.52
N GLY A 249 -2.79 -5.68 9.53
CA GLY A 249 -3.69 -4.55 9.66
C GLY A 249 -3.03 -3.26 10.19
N PHE A 250 -1.89 -3.34 10.88
CA PHE A 250 -1.16 -2.18 11.39
C PHE A 250 -0.60 -1.28 10.26
N GLU A 251 -0.18 -1.91 9.18
CA GLU A 251 0.31 -1.35 7.92
C GLU A 251 -0.76 -0.63 7.09
N THR A 252 -2.03 -0.71 7.52
CA THR A 252 -3.16 -0.12 6.79
C THR A 252 -3.41 1.35 7.12
N ILE A 253 -3.02 1.81 8.32
CA ILE A 253 -3.21 3.21 8.77
C ILE A 253 -2.56 4.24 7.81
N PRO A 254 -1.32 4.03 7.30
CA PRO A 254 -0.67 4.96 6.38
C PRO A 254 -1.43 5.26 5.09
N ASN A 255 -2.37 4.41 4.69
CA ASN A 255 -3.04 4.53 3.40
C ASN A 255 -4.15 5.58 3.37
N PHE A 256 -4.52 6.13 4.52
CA PHE A 256 -5.48 7.22 4.68
C PHE A 256 -4.93 8.30 5.63
N VAL A 257 -3.61 8.53 5.59
CA VAL A 257 -2.96 9.50 6.49
C VAL A 257 -3.38 10.93 6.17
N GLU A 258 -3.67 11.24 4.90
CA GLU A 258 -4.15 12.55 4.47
C GLU A 258 -5.55 12.87 5.05
N GLU A 259 -6.32 11.82 5.36
CA GLU A 259 -7.65 11.94 5.94
C GLU A 259 -7.64 12.11 7.46
N GLN A 260 -6.49 12.24 8.12
CA GLN A 260 -6.40 12.29 9.59
C GLN A 260 -6.08 13.70 10.11
N LYS A 261 -6.65 14.06 11.28
CA LYS A 261 -6.29 15.33 11.94
C LYS A 261 -4.79 15.33 12.32
N PRO A 262 -4.12 16.50 12.33
CA PRO A 262 -2.75 16.60 12.79
C PRO A 262 -2.53 15.92 14.16
N GLY A 263 -1.52 15.06 14.25
CA GLY A 263 -1.20 14.31 15.48
C GLY A 263 -2.10 13.12 15.79
N VAL A 264 -3.12 12.80 14.98
CA VAL A 264 -3.95 11.59 15.16
C VAL A 264 -3.19 10.33 14.77
N PHE A 265 -2.42 10.36 13.68
CA PHE A 265 -1.72 9.20 13.14
C PHE A 265 -0.87 8.42 14.17
N PRO A 266 0.05 9.06 14.94
CA PRO A 266 0.81 8.36 15.98
C PRO A 266 -0.07 7.79 17.10
N LYS A 267 -1.18 8.46 17.42
CA LYS A 267 -2.12 8.01 18.47
C LYS A 267 -2.92 6.80 18.01
N ALA A 268 -3.35 6.75 16.75
CA ALA A 268 -4.04 5.61 16.16
C ALA A 268 -3.14 4.36 16.17
N LEU A 269 -1.88 4.49 15.73
CA LEU A 269 -0.88 3.41 15.81
C LEU A 269 -0.68 2.91 17.24
N ARG A 270 -0.51 3.82 18.20
CA ARG A 270 -0.38 3.47 19.62
C ARG A 270 -1.61 2.73 20.14
N ASN A 271 -2.81 3.21 19.81
CA ASN A 271 -4.07 2.59 20.24
C ASN A 271 -4.18 1.15 19.70
N LEU A 272 -3.88 0.92 18.42
CA LEU A 272 -3.88 -0.44 17.86
C LEU A 272 -2.87 -1.34 18.56
N ALA A 273 -1.63 -0.87 18.71
CA ALA A 273 -0.56 -1.63 19.36
C ALA A 273 -0.96 -2.03 20.79
N LEU A 274 -1.57 -1.11 21.56
CA LEU A 274 -2.07 -1.41 22.90
C LEU A 274 -3.15 -2.50 22.89
N VAL A 275 -4.15 -2.39 22.01
CA VAL A 275 -5.25 -3.37 21.96
C VAL A 275 -4.74 -4.77 21.64
N VAL A 276 -3.92 -4.93 20.60
CA VAL A 276 -3.42 -6.26 20.21
C VAL A 276 -2.41 -6.83 21.21
N THR A 277 -1.60 -5.98 21.85
CA THR A 277 -0.65 -6.42 22.90
C THR A 277 -1.37 -6.91 24.15
N LEU A 278 -2.51 -6.30 24.49
CA LEU A 278 -3.31 -6.73 25.64
C LEU A 278 -4.13 -7.98 25.32
N LEU A 279 -4.81 -8.01 24.16
CA LEU A 279 -5.75 -9.09 23.84
C LEU A 279 -5.07 -10.37 23.40
N ASN A 280 -4.16 -10.33 22.42
CA ASN A 280 -3.68 -11.55 21.76
C ASN A 280 -2.92 -12.49 22.71
N PRO A 281 -1.91 -12.02 23.48
CA PRO A 281 -1.20 -12.87 24.43
C PRO A 281 -2.12 -13.37 25.55
N ALA A 282 -3.03 -12.52 26.03
CA ALA A 282 -3.95 -12.87 27.12
C ALA A 282 -4.94 -13.95 26.71
N ILE A 283 -5.62 -13.80 25.57
CA ILE A 283 -6.59 -14.80 25.08
C ILE A 283 -5.86 -16.12 24.76
N CYS A 284 -4.64 -16.09 24.23
CA CYS A 284 -3.84 -17.29 24.00
C CYS A 284 -3.52 -18.01 25.32
N LEU A 285 -3.08 -17.28 26.34
CA LEU A 285 -2.80 -17.84 27.66
C LEU A 285 -4.07 -18.43 28.31
N LEU A 286 -5.20 -17.72 28.24
CA LEU A 286 -6.49 -18.21 28.73
C LEU A 286 -6.91 -19.49 27.99
N GLY A 287 -6.68 -19.55 26.68
CA GLY A 287 -6.90 -20.76 25.88
C GLY A 287 -6.12 -21.97 26.37
N LEU A 288 -4.84 -21.79 26.71
CA LEU A 288 -3.99 -22.85 27.29
C LEU A 288 -4.48 -23.32 28.67
N CYS A 289 -5.28 -22.52 29.38
CA CYS A 289 -5.94 -22.94 30.63
C CYS A 289 -7.23 -23.72 30.39
N LEU A 290 -7.86 -23.58 29.21
CA LEU A 290 -9.19 -24.11 28.94
C LEU A 290 -9.18 -25.41 28.13
N VAL A 291 -8.31 -25.51 27.13
CA VAL A 291 -8.30 -26.67 26.22
C VAL A 291 -6.92 -27.31 26.10
N PRO A 292 -6.85 -28.65 25.90
CA PRO A 292 -5.59 -29.34 25.65
C PRO A 292 -4.90 -28.86 24.37
N LEU A 293 -3.56 -28.88 24.33
CA LEU A 293 -2.77 -28.50 23.15
C LEU A 293 -3.16 -29.26 21.87
N ALA A 294 -3.69 -30.47 21.98
CA ALA A 294 -4.17 -31.23 20.82
C ALA A 294 -5.36 -30.54 20.12
N ALA A 295 -6.26 -29.89 20.88
CA ALA A 295 -7.42 -29.19 20.33
C ALA A 295 -7.00 -28.06 19.38
N PHE A 296 -5.89 -27.37 19.70
CA PHE A 296 -5.33 -26.30 18.87
C PHE A 296 -4.96 -26.71 17.45
N ARG A 297 -4.64 -28.00 17.23
CA ARG A 297 -4.31 -28.53 15.90
C ARG A 297 -5.54 -28.95 15.10
N VAL A 298 -6.61 -29.34 15.79
CA VAL A 298 -7.85 -29.81 15.18
C VAL A 298 -8.71 -28.62 14.76
N SER A 299 -8.88 -27.64 15.64
CA SER A 299 -9.81 -26.52 15.45
C SER A 299 -9.09 -25.20 15.17
N THR A 300 -7.88 -25.24 14.59
CA THR A 300 -6.99 -24.07 14.35
C THR A 300 -7.73 -22.83 13.85
N ASN A 301 -8.68 -23.01 12.92
CA ASN A 301 -9.36 -21.92 12.22
C ASN A 301 -10.62 -21.39 12.93
N ALA A 302 -11.04 -21.98 14.05
CA ALA A 302 -12.25 -21.59 14.81
C ALA A 302 -12.02 -21.58 16.33
N MET A 303 -10.77 -21.45 16.76
CA MET A 303 -10.34 -21.70 18.14
C MET A 303 -11.05 -20.84 19.19
N LEU A 304 -11.36 -19.58 18.87
CA LEU A 304 -12.06 -18.70 19.83
C LEU A 304 -13.51 -19.14 20.08
N SER A 305 -14.16 -19.77 19.11
CA SER A 305 -15.50 -20.32 19.30
C SER A 305 -15.47 -21.54 20.23
N VAL A 306 -14.41 -22.37 20.14
CA VAL A 306 -14.15 -23.47 21.10
C VAL A 306 -13.96 -22.92 22.51
N PHE A 307 -13.14 -21.88 22.68
CA PHE A 307 -12.93 -21.27 24.01
C PHE A 307 -14.22 -20.73 24.59
N ALA A 308 -15.02 -20.07 23.76
CA ALA A 308 -16.29 -19.50 24.13
C ALA A 308 -17.30 -20.59 24.55
N GLU A 309 -17.32 -21.72 23.86
CA GLU A 309 -18.17 -22.87 24.20
C GLU A 309 -17.78 -23.47 25.55
N VAL A 310 -16.47 -23.68 25.78
CA VAL A 310 -15.97 -24.23 27.05
C VAL A 310 -16.20 -23.26 28.22
N ALA A 311 -15.90 -21.97 28.03
CA ALA A 311 -15.93 -20.99 29.10
C ALA A 311 -17.35 -20.47 29.42
N GLY A 312 -18.19 -20.28 28.40
CA GLY A 312 -19.49 -19.61 28.52
C GLY A 312 -20.64 -20.29 27.78
N GLY A 313 -20.45 -21.51 27.29
CA GLY A 313 -21.50 -22.30 26.64
C GLY A 313 -21.87 -21.83 25.23
N GLU A 314 -22.96 -22.39 24.72
CA GLU A 314 -23.37 -22.23 23.33
C GLU A 314 -23.64 -20.77 22.95
N ALA A 315 -24.24 -19.98 23.84
CA ALA A 315 -24.58 -18.58 23.59
C ALA A 315 -23.34 -17.70 23.36
N LEU A 316 -22.29 -17.88 24.18
CA LEU A 316 -21.04 -17.14 24.02
C LEU A 316 -20.32 -17.58 22.74
N SER A 317 -20.33 -18.89 22.45
CA SER A 317 -19.79 -19.43 21.19
C SER A 317 -20.49 -18.84 19.96
N THR A 318 -21.82 -18.71 19.99
CA THR A 318 -22.60 -18.06 18.92
C THR A 318 -22.21 -16.59 18.77
N LEU A 319 -22.13 -15.83 19.88
CA LEU A 319 -21.74 -14.42 19.85
C LEU A 319 -20.34 -14.23 19.25
N VAL A 320 -19.37 -15.05 19.68
CA VAL A 320 -17.99 -14.99 19.20
C VAL A 320 -17.89 -15.38 17.71
N SER A 321 -18.65 -16.38 17.26
CA SER A 321 -18.69 -16.75 15.84
C SER A 321 -19.35 -15.67 14.96
N LEU A 322 -20.41 -15.01 15.45
CA LEU A 322 -21.03 -13.88 14.74
C LEU A 322 -20.08 -12.68 14.65
N ASP A 323 -19.43 -12.35 15.77
CA ASP A 323 -18.43 -11.27 15.82
C ASP A 323 -17.28 -11.54 14.84
N ALA A 324 -16.78 -12.78 14.78
CA ALA A 324 -15.75 -13.19 13.82
C ALA A 324 -16.15 -12.83 12.38
N VAL A 325 -17.35 -13.19 11.96
CA VAL A 325 -17.83 -12.87 10.61
C VAL A 325 -17.93 -11.37 10.39
N ILE A 326 -18.48 -10.63 11.36
CA ILE A 326 -18.69 -9.18 11.25
C ILE A 326 -17.36 -8.43 11.13
N ILE A 327 -16.40 -8.68 12.05
CA ILE A 327 -15.11 -7.96 12.06
C ILE A 327 -14.27 -8.35 10.84
N LEU A 328 -14.22 -9.63 10.45
CA LEU A 328 -13.40 -10.11 9.35
C LEU A 328 -13.97 -9.67 7.99
N CYS A 329 -15.29 -9.73 7.78
CA CYS A 329 -15.91 -9.15 6.59
C CYS A 329 -15.73 -7.62 6.55
N GLY A 330 -15.77 -6.95 7.72
CA GLY A 330 -15.41 -5.54 7.85
C GLY A 330 -13.98 -5.25 7.39
N GLY A 331 -13.03 -6.12 7.74
CA GLY A 331 -11.65 -6.04 7.26
C GLY A 331 -11.53 -6.25 5.74
N ALA A 332 -12.25 -7.23 5.19
CA ALA A 332 -12.29 -7.46 3.74
C ALA A 332 -12.84 -6.23 2.99
N ILE A 333 -13.92 -5.60 3.48
CA ILE A 333 -14.46 -4.35 2.92
C ILE A 333 -13.41 -3.22 2.98
N GLY A 334 -12.70 -3.08 4.11
CA GLY A 334 -11.61 -2.12 4.24
C GLY A 334 -10.47 -2.34 3.24
N ALA A 335 -10.13 -3.60 2.95
CA ALA A 335 -9.14 -3.97 1.94
C ALA A 335 -9.59 -3.57 0.52
N PHE A 336 -10.86 -3.76 0.15
CA PHE A 336 -11.41 -3.30 -1.14
C PHE A 336 -11.23 -1.78 -1.32
N GLY A 337 -11.57 -1.00 -0.30
CA GLY A 337 -11.40 0.45 -0.33
C GLY A 337 -9.95 0.86 -0.52
N THR A 338 -9.05 0.23 0.22
CA THR A 338 -7.62 0.60 0.20
C THR A 338 -6.95 0.23 -1.11
N VAL A 339 -7.14 -1.00 -1.60
CA VAL A 339 -6.56 -1.41 -2.89
C VAL A 339 -7.12 -0.61 -4.04
N SER A 340 -8.40 -0.27 -4.01
CA SER A 340 -8.99 0.61 -5.01
C SER A 340 -8.27 1.96 -5.10
N GLY A 341 -7.93 2.55 -3.94
CA GLY A 341 -7.13 3.77 -3.86
C GLY A 341 -5.71 3.59 -4.40
N ILE A 342 -5.02 2.52 -4.00
CA ILE A 342 -3.64 2.23 -4.44
C ILE A 342 -3.58 1.96 -5.95
N VAL A 343 -4.48 1.15 -6.49
CA VAL A 343 -4.57 0.86 -7.92
C VAL A 343 -4.85 2.14 -8.71
N ALA A 344 -5.71 3.02 -8.19
CA ALA A 344 -5.95 4.32 -8.80
C ALA A 344 -4.70 5.23 -8.75
N ALA A 345 -3.94 5.22 -7.65
CA ALA A 345 -2.68 5.95 -7.53
C ALA A 345 -1.62 5.42 -8.52
N LEU A 346 -1.43 4.09 -8.59
CA LEU A 346 -0.54 3.44 -9.56
C LEU A 346 -0.95 3.78 -11.00
N ALA A 347 -2.24 3.79 -11.31
CA ALA A 347 -2.74 4.11 -12.65
C ALA A 347 -2.49 5.55 -13.04
N ARG A 348 -2.73 6.51 -12.12
CA ARG A 348 -2.35 7.91 -12.32
C ARG A 348 -0.85 8.01 -12.60
N ASP A 349 -0.03 7.26 -11.89
CA ASP A 349 1.43 7.27 -12.07
C ASP A 349 1.92 6.46 -13.29
N LYS A 350 0.99 6.04 -14.17
CA LYS A 350 1.21 5.27 -15.40
C LYS A 350 1.82 3.88 -15.17
N LEU A 351 1.62 3.33 -13.99
CA LEU A 351 2.01 1.97 -13.60
C LEU A 351 0.89 0.95 -13.80
N MET A 352 -0.34 1.43 -14.05
CA MET A 352 -1.54 0.66 -14.38
C MET A 352 -2.33 1.35 -15.51
N PRO A 353 -3.26 0.67 -16.20
CA PRO A 353 -4.09 1.28 -17.24
C PRO A 353 -4.99 2.40 -16.70
N SER A 354 -5.03 3.55 -17.38
CA SER A 354 -5.75 4.73 -16.89
C SER A 354 -7.27 4.57 -16.80
N TRP A 355 -7.89 3.64 -17.53
CA TRP A 355 -9.34 3.43 -17.45
C TRP A 355 -9.80 2.88 -16.10
N ILE A 356 -8.89 2.30 -15.29
CA ILE A 356 -9.22 1.73 -13.98
C ILE A 356 -9.57 2.81 -12.95
N THR A 357 -9.16 4.06 -13.19
CA THR A 357 -9.40 5.21 -12.30
C THR A 357 -10.81 5.81 -12.45
N ARG A 358 -11.65 5.27 -13.35
CA ARG A 358 -13.03 5.74 -13.52
C ARG A 358 -13.81 5.51 -12.24
N GLN A 359 -14.46 6.57 -11.76
CA GLN A 359 -15.26 6.55 -10.54
C GLN A 359 -16.76 6.42 -10.83
N THR A 360 -17.52 5.86 -9.89
CA THR A 360 -18.98 5.95 -9.89
C THR A 360 -19.43 7.38 -9.61
N LYS A 361 -20.55 7.80 -10.21
CA LYS A 361 -21.07 9.18 -10.05
C LYS A 361 -21.58 9.49 -8.63
N ARG A 362 -22.11 8.47 -7.93
CA ARG A 362 -22.79 8.65 -6.63
C ARG A 362 -21.84 8.48 -5.45
N THR A 363 -21.00 7.46 -5.49
CA THR A 363 -20.18 7.04 -4.34
C THR A 363 -18.70 7.35 -4.51
N HIS A 364 -18.29 7.86 -5.68
CA HIS A 364 -16.89 8.10 -6.05
C HIS A 364 -15.97 6.88 -5.90
N ALA A 365 -16.56 5.68 -5.80
CA ALA A 365 -15.85 4.41 -5.72
C ALA A 365 -15.17 4.09 -7.05
N TYR A 366 -14.10 3.28 -7.03
CA TYR A 366 -13.39 2.81 -8.22
C TYR A 366 -13.84 1.38 -8.59
N PRO A 367 -14.97 1.19 -9.30
CA PRO A 367 -15.56 -0.14 -9.51
C PRO A 367 -14.62 -1.07 -10.27
N TYR A 368 -13.86 -0.54 -11.24
CA TYR A 368 -12.92 -1.35 -12.02
C TYR A 368 -11.72 -1.82 -11.19
N ALA A 369 -11.22 -0.99 -10.27
CA ALA A 369 -10.18 -1.40 -9.34
C ALA A 369 -10.70 -2.45 -8.35
N ALA A 370 -11.91 -2.26 -7.82
CA ALA A 370 -12.58 -3.24 -6.96
C ALA A 370 -12.84 -4.58 -7.68
N MET A 371 -13.24 -4.56 -8.96
CA MET A 371 -13.42 -5.77 -9.76
C MET A 371 -12.11 -6.50 -10.03
N PHE A 372 -11.03 -5.76 -10.32
CA PHE A 372 -9.69 -6.34 -10.44
C PHE A 372 -9.28 -7.03 -9.13
N PHE A 373 -9.51 -6.37 -7.99
CA PHE A 373 -9.21 -6.92 -6.68
C PHE A 373 -10.07 -8.16 -6.34
N LEU A 374 -11.37 -8.13 -6.65
CA LEU A 374 -12.27 -9.29 -6.53
C LEU A 374 -11.73 -10.48 -7.32
N GLY A 375 -11.38 -10.26 -8.59
CA GLY A 375 -10.83 -11.30 -9.46
C GLY A 375 -9.51 -11.87 -8.94
N ALA A 376 -8.57 -11.02 -8.54
CA ALA A 376 -7.28 -11.43 -8.01
C ALA A 376 -7.42 -12.27 -6.72
N THR A 377 -8.30 -11.83 -5.82
CA THR A 377 -8.58 -12.51 -4.54
C THR A 377 -9.29 -13.85 -4.77
N ALA A 378 -10.27 -13.90 -5.67
CA ALA A 378 -10.97 -15.13 -6.02
C ALA A 378 -10.06 -16.17 -6.71
N VAL A 379 -9.20 -15.72 -7.64
CA VAL A 379 -8.22 -16.58 -8.30
C VAL A 379 -7.22 -17.15 -7.30
N LEU A 380 -6.73 -16.33 -6.35
CA LEU A 380 -5.85 -16.79 -5.30
C LEU A 380 -6.53 -17.86 -4.43
N TRP A 381 -7.75 -17.60 -3.95
CA TRP A 381 -8.52 -18.56 -3.15
C TRP A 381 -8.73 -19.88 -3.88
N ALA A 382 -9.07 -19.82 -5.17
CA ALA A 382 -9.23 -20.99 -6.04
C ALA A 382 -7.91 -21.75 -6.26
N ALA A 383 -6.81 -21.05 -6.52
CA ALA A 383 -5.49 -21.64 -6.77
C ALA A 383 -5.01 -22.49 -5.58
N PHE A 384 -5.30 -22.07 -4.37
CA PHE A 384 -4.98 -22.80 -3.14
C PHE A 384 -6.09 -23.74 -2.66
N ARG A 385 -7.15 -23.93 -3.46
CA ARG A 385 -8.31 -24.79 -3.13
C ARG A 385 -8.90 -24.50 -1.75
N GLY A 386 -8.92 -23.22 -1.36
CA GLY A 386 -9.40 -22.79 -0.05
C GLY A 386 -8.53 -23.18 1.15
N ASN A 387 -7.27 -23.56 0.95
CA ASN A 387 -6.37 -23.89 2.07
C ASN A 387 -5.94 -22.61 2.82
N LEU A 388 -6.69 -22.30 3.87
CA LEU A 388 -6.48 -21.12 4.71
C LEU A 388 -5.11 -21.10 5.39
N THR A 389 -4.56 -22.26 5.77
CA THR A 389 -3.24 -22.35 6.41
C THR A 389 -2.14 -21.87 5.47
N THR A 390 -2.13 -22.39 4.23
CA THR A 390 -1.12 -22.00 3.23
C THR A 390 -1.22 -20.51 2.88
N ILE A 391 -2.44 -19.99 2.73
CA ILE A 391 -2.68 -18.58 2.43
C ILE A 391 -2.24 -17.70 3.60
N SER A 392 -2.48 -18.13 4.85
CA SER A 392 -2.03 -17.40 6.04
C SER A 392 -0.50 -17.33 6.16
N CYS A 393 0.22 -18.39 5.75
CA CYS A 393 1.68 -18.35 5.67
C CYS A 393 2.17 -17.35 4.62
N LEU A 394 1.53 -17.35 3.45
CA LEU A 394 1.84 -16.41 2.37
C LEU A 394 1.53 -14.96 2.77
N PHE A 395 0.43 -14.75 3.49
CA PHE A 395 0.04 -13.48 4.07
C PHE A 395 1.12 -12.94 5.01
N GLY A 396 1.54 -13.75 6.00
CA GLY A 396 2.57 -13.37 6.96
C GLY A 396 3.88 -12.93 6.29
N LEU A 397 4.35 -13.68 5.29
CA LEU A 397 5.57 -13.31 4.54
C LEU A 397 5.40 -11.99 3.76
N THR A 398 4.23 -11.76 3.17
CA THR A 398 3.93 -10.54 2.42
C THR A 398 3.91 -9.31 3.33
N PHE A 399 3.20 -9.42 4.46
CA PHE A 399 3.13 -8.38 5.47
C PHE A 399 4.53 -8.02 5.99
N LEU A 400 5.39 -9.00 6.26
CA LEU A 400 6.77 -8.76 6.72
C LEU A 400 7.56 -7.91 5.72
N LEU A 401 7.41 -8.16 4.42
CA LEU A 401 8.10 -7.39 3.38
C LEU A 401 7.52 -5.97 3.25
N VAL A 402 6.21 -5.78 3.46
CA VAL A 402 5.61 -4.44 3.58
C VAL A 402 6.20 -3.70 4.78
N MET A 403 6.28 -4.33 5.94
CA MET A 403 6.88 -3.73 7.14
C MET A 403 8.38 -3.44 6.96
N LEU A 404 9.12 -4.30 6.28
CA LEU A 404 10.53 -4.06 5.92
C LEU A 404 10.66 -2.85 4.99
N SER A 405 9.72 -2.67 4.05
CA SER A 405 9.72 -1.52 3.14
C SER A 405 9.62 -0.18 3.89
N TYR A 406 8.90 -0.10 5.01
CA TYR A 406 8.85 1.10 5.85
C TYR A 406 10.18 1.41 6.53
N ALA A 407 10.92 0.39 6.97
CA ALA A 407 12.26 0.60 7.52
C ALA A 407 13.22 1.16 6.46
N VAL A 408 13.15 0.63 5.23
CA VAL A 408 13.89 1.14 4.07
C VAL A 408 13.49 2.59 3.75
N CYS A 409 12.18 2.89 3.73
CA CYS A 409 11.67 4.25 3.55
C CYS A 409 12.27 5.22 4.57
N ASN A 410 12.28 4.84 5.84
CA ASN A 410 12.81 5.67 6.91
C ASN A 410 14.30 6.01 6.69
N LEU A 411 15.13 5.01 6.41
CA LEU A 411 16.56 5.19 6.14
C LEU A 411 16.81 6.06 4.90
N LEU A 412 16.06 5.83 3.81
CA LEU A 412 16.17 6.62 2.58
C LEU A 412 15.76 8.07 2.79
N LEU A 413 14.70 8.33 3.56
CA LEU A 413 14.30 9.69 3.92
C LEU A 413 15.37 10.37 4.77
N LYS A 414 15.98 9.68 5.74
CA LYS A 414 17.06 10.26 6.54
C LYS A 414 18.28 10.62 5.68
N TYR A 415 18.63 9.77 4.72
CA TYR A 415 19.77 10.00 3.83
C TYR A 415 19.52 11.07 2.77
N LYS A 416 18.39 11.00 2.05
CA LYS A 416 18.10 11.86 0.88
C LYS A 416 17.25 13.10 1.18
N ARG A 417 16.58 13.14 2.33
CA ARG A 417 15.59 14.16 2.71
C ARG A 417 15.74 14.58 4.17
N SER A 418 16.96 14.89 4.59
CA SER A 418 17.28 15.25 5.98
C SER A 418 16.65 16.57 6.44
N ARG A 419 16.32 17.48 5.52
CA ARG A 419 15.76 18.82 5.82
C ARG A 419 14.23 18.86 5.95
N MET A 420 13.52 17.77 5.64
CA MET A 420 12.06 17.73 5.78
C MET A 420 11.68 17.68 7.26
N THR A 421 10.57 18.32 7.62
CA THR A 421 10.11 18.39 9.01
C THR A 421 9.71 17.00 9.52
N ARG A 422 10.08 16.69 10.77
CA ARG A 422 9.85 15.39 11.41
C ARG A 422 9.17 15.59 12.75
N PRO A 423 7.83 15.49 12.83
CA PRO A 423 7.10 15.62 14.09
C PRO A 423 7.48 14.53 15.10
N VAL A 424 7.86 13.35 14.60
CA VAL A 424 8.41 12.24 15.37
C VAL A 424 9.75 11.88 14.73
N ALA A 425 10.80 11.78 15.53
CA ALA A 425 12.13 11.38 15.06
C ALA A 425 12.56 10.09 15.76
N VAL A 426 13.11 9.15 14.98
CA VAL A 426 13.59 7.86 15.49
C VAL A 426 15.09 7.72 15.22
N GLY A 427 15.84 7.17 16.18
CA GLY A 427 17.27 6.89 16.00
C GLY A 427 17.51 5.77 14.97
N VAL A 428 18.59 5.86 14.18
CA VAL A 428 18.93 4.86 13.16
C VAL A 428 19.09 3.47 13.75
N LEU A 429 19.66 3.35 14.96
CA LEU A 429 19.81 2.05 15.64
C LEU A 429 18.47 1.36 15.90
N LEU A 430 17.42 2.11 16.30
CA LEU A 430 16.10 1.53 16.50
C LEU A 430 15.49 1.06 15.18
N VAL A 431 15.70 1.80 14.09
CA VAL A 431 15.25 1.40 12.74
C VAL A 431 15.94 0.11 12.28
N LEU A 432 17.26 -0.01 12.52
CA LEU A 432 18.02 -1.22 12.22
C LEU A 432 17.57 -2.41 13.08
N ALA A 433 17.30 -2.18 14.37
CA ALA A 433 16.76 -3.23 15.26
C ALA A 433 15.38 -3.71 14.81
N CYS A 434 14.48 -2.79 14.42
CA CYS A 434 13.19 -3.13 13.82
C CYS A 434 13.34 -3.96 12.54
N ALA A 435 14.22 -3.53 11.63
CA ALA A 435 14.50 -4.26 10.40
C ALA A 435 15.07 -5.67 10.68
N ALA A 436 15.99 -5.79 11.65
CA ALA A 436 16.56 -7.08 12.06
C ALA A 436 15.50 -8.02 12.63
N ALA A 437 14.60 -7.54 13.48
CA ALA A 437 13.50 -8.35 14.02
C ALA A 437 12.57 -8.88 12.92
N ILE A 438 12.23 -8.04 11.93
CA ILE A 438 11.43 -8.46 10.77
C ILE A 438 12.19 -9.46 9.90
N LEU A 439 13.50 -9.27 9.67
CA LEU A 439 14.31 -10.24 8.93
C LEU A 439 14.39 -11.59 9.64
N VAL A 440 14.49 -11.62 10.97
CA VAL A 440 14.42 -12.85 11.75
C VAL A 440 13.08 -13.55 11.54
N ALA A 441 11.97 -12.82 11.56
CA ALA A 441 10.65 -13.40 11.28
C ALA A 441 10.54 -13.92 9.84
N VAL A 442 11.08 -13.21 8.84
CA VAL A 442 11.11 -13.67 7.44
C VAL A 442 11.87 -14.98 7.33
N VAL A 443 13.07 -15.05 7.91
CA VAL A 443 13.89 -16.27 7.90
C VAL A 443 13.17 -17.40 8.62
N GLY A 444 12.58 -17.14 9.79
CA GLY A 444 11.83 -18.15 10.54
C GLY A 444 10.62 -18.68 9.76
N SER A 445 9.85 -17.81 9.09
CA SER A 445 8.73 -18.23 8.22
C SER A 445 9.21 -19.11 7.05
N ILE A 446 10.30 -18.75 6.37
CA ILE A 446 10.85 -19.51 5.24
C ILE A 446 11.40 -20.86 5.71
N VAL A 447 12.12 -20.90 6.83
CA VAL A 447 12.67 -22.14 7.38
C VAL A 447 11.57 -23.07 7.86
N GLN A 448 10.52 -22.54 8.49
CA GLN A 448 9.37 -23.32 8.95
C GLN A 448 8.57 -23.90 7.78
N THR A 449 8.38 -23.15 6.70
CA THR A 449 7.58 -23.58 5.56
C THR A 449 8.25 -23.13 4.24
N PRO A 450 9.25 -23.88 3.74
CA PRO A 450 10.01 -23.48 2.55
C PRO A 450 9.14 -23.29 1.29
N ILE A 451 8.06 -24.07 1.18
CA ILE A 451 7.12 -23.96 0.05
C ILE A 451 6.40 -22.60 0.02
N ALA A 452 6.28 -21.91 1.16
CA ALA A 452 5.68 -20.58 1.21
C ALA A 452 6.48 -19.56 0.38
N LEU A 453 7.81 -19.71 0.29
CA LEU A 453 8.65 -18.85 -0.56
C LEU A 453 8.36 -19.08 -2.05
N VAL A 454 8.10 -20.32 -2.45
CA VAL A 454 7.74 -20.65 -3.84
C VAL A 454 6.39 -20.04 -4.19
N TYR A 455 5.39 -20.22 -3.32
CA TYR A 455 4.07 -19.62 -3.50
C TYR A 455 4.13 -18.09 -3.51
N PHE A 456 4.95 -17.50 -2.64
CA PHE A 456 5.23 -16.07 -2.68
C PHE A 456 5.83 -15.64 -4.00
N GLY A 457 6.87 -16.33 -4.49
CA GLY A 457 7.50 -16.02 -5.76
C GLY A 457 6.53 -16.07 -6.94
N ILE A 458 5.65 -17.09 -6.98
CA ILE A 458 4.62 -17.22 -8.02
C ILE A 458 3.62 -16.07 -7.94
N THR A 459 3.00 -15.86 -6.77
CA THR A 459 1.98 -14.82 -6.61
C THR A 459 2.56 -13.42 -6.82
N PHE A 460 3.76 -13.15 -6.31
CA PHE A 460 4.48 -11.91 -6.54
C PHE A 460 4.75 -11.70 -8.02
N THR A 461 5.21 -12.72 -8.75
CA THR A 461 5.47 -12.61 -10.19
C THR A 461 4.19 -12.32 -10.97
N LEU A 462 3.09 -12.99 -10.65
CA LEU A 462 1.78 -12.75 -11.27
C LEU A 462 1.28 -11.32 -11.04
N CYS A 463 1.43 -10.79 -9.83
CA CYS A 463 1.05 -9.42 -9.50
C CYS A 463 2.02 -8.38 -10.09
N ALA A 464 3.32 -8.69 -10.12
CA ALA A 464 4.37 -7.79 -10.53
C ALA A 464 4.50 -7.67 -12.05
N ALA A 465 4.28 -8.75 -12.80
CA ALA A 465 4.52 -8.78 -14.24
C ALA A 465 3.76 -7.66 -15.00
N PRO A 466 2.45 -7.42 -14.80
CA PRO A 466 1.74 -6.35 -15.49
C PRO A 466 2.28 -4.95 -15.12
N VAL A 467 2.53 -4.72 -13.84
CA VAL A 467 2.99 -3.42 -13.31
C VAL A 467 4.42 -3.12 -13.78
N LEU A 468 5.33 -4.09 -13.69
CA LEU A 468 6.73 -3.95 -14.13
C LEU A 468 6.82 -3.85 -15.66
N PHE A 469 5.94 -4.52 -16.39
CA PHE A 469 5.81 -4.35 -17.84
C PHE A 469 5.42 -2.90 -18.18
N LEU A 470 4.39 -2.35 -17.55
CA LEU A 470 3.96 -0.96 -17.76
C LEU A 470 5.01 0.06 -17.29
N THR A 471 5.73 -0.23 -16.21
CA THR A 471 6.85 0.59 -15.73
C THR A 471 7.96 0.68 -16.79
N ASN A 472 8.21 -0.42 -17.53
CA ASN A 472 9.25 -0.51 -18.54
C ASN A 472 8.71 -0.41 -19.98
N GLN A 473 7.48 0.06 -20.17
CA GLN A 473 6.78 0.05 -21.46
C GLN A 473 7.58 0.73 -22.58
N MET A 474 8.33 1.79 -22.30
CA MET A 474 9.17 2.45 -23.30
C MET A 474 10.34 1.57 -23.77
N SER A 475 10.94 0.78 -22.88
CA SER A 475 11.97 -0.20 -23.25
C SER A 475 11.37 -1.33 -24.09
N VAL A 476 10.15 -1.75 -23.78
CA VAL A 476 9.41 -2.76 -24.57
C VAL A 476 9.15 -2.24 -25.98
N TYR A 477 8.59 -1.03 -26.13
CA TYR A 477 8.36 -0.46 -27.47
C TYR A 477 9.65 -0.29 -28.27
N ARG A 478 10.76 0.10 -27.62
CA ARG A 478 12.08 0.16 -28.27
C ARG A 478 12.53 -1.20 -28.81
N MET A 479 12.38 -2.25 -28.00
CA MET A 479 12.72 -3.62 -28.41
C MET A 479 11.82 -4.08 -29.55
N LEU A 480 10.51 -3.83 -29.48
CA LEU A 480 9.56 -4.17 -30.55
C LEU A 480 9.88 -3.47 -31.87
N ILE A 481 10.25 -2.18 -31.81
CA ILE A 481 10.67 -1.42 -33.00
C ILE A 481 11.94 -2.04 -33.60
N PHE A 482 12.93 -2.38 -32.78
CA PHE A 482 14.17 -3.02 -33.24
C PHE A 482 13.92 -4.40 -33.86
N LEU A 483 13.14 -5.26 -33.20
CA LEU A 483 12.82 -6.60 -33.71
C LEU A 483 12.00 -6.52 -35.01
N ALA A 484 11.03 -5.60 -35.08
CA ALA A 484 10.25 -5.37 -36.29
C ALA A 484 11.13 -4.88 -37.46
N ASP A 485 12.13 -4.03 -37.19
CA ASP A 485 13.09 -3.56 -38.21
C ASP A 485 13.93 -4.72 -38.74
N GLN A 486 14.46 -5.57 -37.86
CA GLN A 486 15.29 -6.72 -38.23
C GLN A 486 14.48 -7.77 -39.02
N ALA A 487 13.26 -8.08 -38.57
CA ALA A 487 12.38 -9.03 -39.25
C ALA A 487 11.94 -8.54 -40.65
N SER A 488 11.93 -7.23 -40.88
CA SER A 488 11.52 -6.64 -42.17
C SER A 488 12.63 -6.64 -43.23
N ARG A 489 13.83 -7.17 -42.95
CA ARG A 489 14.99 -7.14 -43.86
C ARG A 489 15.03 -8.27 -44.90
N GLY A 490 14.25 -9.34 -44.73
CA GLY A 490 14.34 -10.56 -45.54
C GLY A 490 13.18 -10.76 -46.53
N ASP A 491 12.79 -9.72 -47.26
CA ASP A 491 11.53 -9.52 -48.01
C ASP A 491 10.35 -9.06 -47.16
N ALA A 492 9.75 -7.95 -47.61
CA ALA A 492 8.93 -7.01 -46.85
C ALA A 492 7.62 -7.62 -46.37
N ASP A 493 7.68 -8.33 -45.25
CA ASP A 493 6.50 -8.80 -44.55
C ASP A 493 5.76 -7.60 -43.96
N ALA A 494 4.79 -7.07 -44.72
CA ALA A 494 4.05 -5.85 -44.41
C ALA A 494 3.38 -5.89 -43.02
N ALA A 495 3.26 -7.08 -42.43
CA ALA A 495 2.88 -7.28 -41.04
C ALA A 495 3.89 -6.67 -40.04
N TRP A 496 5.19 -6.95 -40.16
CA TRP A 496 6.21 -6.45 -39.23
C TRP A 496 6.39 -4.94 -39.32
N LEU A 497 6.33 -4.37 -40.51
CA LEU A 497 6.32 -2.91 -40.69
C LEU A 497 5.07 -2.26 -40.06
N ARG A 498 3.90 -2.91 -40.10
CA ARG A 498 2.70 -2.44 -39.40
C ARG A 498 2.89 -2.46 -37.88
N VAL A 499 3.46 -3.54 -37.33
CA VAL A 499 3.80 -3.64 -35.89
C VAL A 499 4.80 -2.55 -35.49
N GLY A 500 5.84 -2.35 -36.30
CA GLY A 500 6.84 -1.30 -36.10
C GLY A 500 6.23 0.10 -36.06
N ARG A 501 5.40 0.46 -37.06
CA ARG A 501 4.70 1.75 -37.10
C ARG A 501 3.73 1.92 -35.93
N TRP A 502 3.01 0.87 -35.54
CA TRP A 502 2.15 0.89 -34.36
C TRP A 502 2.94 1.15 -33.08
N ALA A 503 4.10 0.49 -32.91
CA ALA A 503 4.97 0.67 -31.76
C ALA A 503 5.56 2.09 -31.71
N VAL A 504 6.00 2.64 -32.85
CA VAL A 504 6.43 4.04 -32.96
C VAL A 504 5.32 5.00 -32.55
N ALA A 505 4.12 4.85 -33.12
CA ALA A 505 2.97 5.70 -32.80
C ALA A 505 2.61 5.63 -31.31
N ARG A 506 2.70 4.44 -30.71
CA ARG A 506 2.41 4.26 -29.28
C ARG A 506 3.49 4.88 -28.39
N ALA A 507 4.76 4.73 -28.76
CA ALA A 507 5.90 5.36 -28.09
C ALA A 507 5.81 6.90 -28.15
N GLN A 508 5.45 7.46 -29.31
CA GLN A 508 5.24 8.91 -29.48
C GLN A 508 4.13 9.43 -28.57
N ARG A 509 2.97 8.74 -28.53
CA ARG A 509 1.85 9.12 -27.64
C ARG A 509 2.22 9.09 -26.16
N LEU A 510 3.09 8.17 -25.74
CA LEU A 510 3.55 8.10 -24.35
C LEU A 510 4.49 9.27 -24.03
N ARG A 511 5.42 9.56 -24.94
CA ARG A 511 6.39 10.66 -24.77
C ARG A 511 5.75 12.04 -24.88
N SER A 512 4.64 12.19 -25.58
CA SER A 512 3.95 13.47 -25.75
C SER A 512 3.14 13.92 -24.53
N THR A 513 3.11 13.15 -23.44
CA THR A 513 2.44 13.61 -22.21
C THR A 513 3.33 14.61 -21.47
N PRO A 514 2.92 15.86 -21.24
CA PRO A 514 3.74 16.84 -20.53
C PRO A 514 3.92 16.50 -19.03
N VAL A 515 5.07 16.89 -18.49
CA VAL A 515 5.41 16.92 -17.06
C VAL A 515 5.70 18.35 -16.67
N ILE A 516 5.21 18.80 -15.52
CA ILE A 516 5.50 20.14 -14.99
C ILE A 516 6.55 20.05 -13.89
N PHE A 517 7.56 20.93 -13.91
CA PHE A 517 8.42 21.19 -12.77
C PHE A 517 8.29 22.65 -12.33
N TYR A 518 7.83 22.88 -11.11
CA TYR A 518 7.74 24.21 -10.51
C TYR A 518 9.12 24.64 -9.98
N THR A 519 9.59 25.81 -10.41
CA THR A 519 10.88 26.37 -9.98
C THR A 519 10.74 27.83 -9.57
N ASN A 520 11.45 28.22 -8.51
CA ASN A 520 11.53 29.60 -8.03
C ASN A 520 12.89 30.27 -8.29
N HIS A 521 13.87 29.56 -8.84
CA HIS A 521 15.21 30.07 -9.13
C HIS A 521 15.72 29.59 -10.50
N ASP A 522 16.80 30.19 -11.00
CA ASP A 522 17.47 29.81 -12.25
C ASP A 522 18.69 28.90 -12.07
N GLN A 523 18.96 28.37 -10.87
CA GLN A 523 20.15 27.54 -10.66
C GLN A 523 20.18 26.30 -11.57
N ILE A 524 21.12 26.30 -12.53
CA ILE A 524 21.18 25.27 -13.59
C ILE A 524 21.32 23.85 -13.03
N HIS A 525 22.02 23.67 -11.91
CA HIS A 525 22.20 22.35 -11.31
C HIS A 525 20.91 21.76 -10.75
N VAL A 526 19.97 22.59 -10.29
CA VAL A 526 18.64 22.14 -9.82
C VAL A 526 17.75 21.79 -11.01
N LEU A 527 17.72 22.67 -12.02
CA LEU A 527 16.99 22.41 -13.26
C LEU A 527 17.50 21.12 -13.93
N ASN A 528 18.82 20.93 -13.97
CA ASN A 528 19.44 19.73 -14.51
C ASN A 528 19.03 18.46 -13.74
N LYS A 529 18.99 18.51 -12.40
CA LYS A 529 18.47 17.39 -11.58
C LYS A 529 17.02 17.06 -11.94
N ALA A 530 16.18 18.05 -12.22
CA ALA A 530 14.80 17.83 -12.63
C ALA A 530 14.72 17.12 -13.98
N VAL A 531 15.53 17.55 -14.96
CA VAL A 531 15.61 16.88 -16.27
C VAL A 531 16.08 15.43 -16.13
N ILE A 532 17.13 15.19 -15.34
CA ILE A 532 17.65 13.83 -15.07
C ILE A 532 16.58 12.97 -14.39
N TYR A 533 15.84 13.50 -13.42
CA TYR A 533 14.76 12.78 -12.76
C TYR A 533 13.70 12.34 -13.78
N VAL A 534 13.22 13.27 -14.60
CA VAL A 534 12.21 12.99 -15.64
C VAL A 534 12.74 11.96 -16.64
N ALA A 535 13.99 12.09 -17.08
CA ALA A 535 14.62 11.13 -17.99
C ALA A 535 14.70 9.70 -17.43
N GLN A 536 14.91 9.56 -16.11
CA GLN A 536 15.11 8.27 -15.45
C GLN A 536 13.82 7.63 -14.93
N ASN A 537 12.84 8.45 -14.53
CA ASN A 537 11.66 7.97 -13.81
C ASN A 537 10.36 8.16 -14.59
N GLU A 538 10.29 9.06 -15.56
CA GLU A 538 9.08 9.31 -16.34
C GLU A 538 9.20 8.84 -17.79
N THR A 539 8.08 8.40 -18.36
CA THR A 539 7.99 8.01 -19.77
C THR A 539 7.83 9.21 -20.71
N SER A 540 7.68 10.41 -20.14
CA SER A 540 7.50 11.67 -20.87
C SER A 540 8.80 12.11 -21.56
N GLY A 541 8.66 12.63 -22.77
CA GLY A 541 9.68 13.38 -23.47
C GLY A 541 9.39 14.88 -23.50
N TRP A 542 8.51 15.39 -22.64
CA TRP A 542 8.10 16.80 -22.64
C TRP A 542 8.03 17.35 -21.23
N LEU A 543 9.01 18.18 -20.87
CA LEU A 543 9.11 18.87 -19.59
C LEU A 543 8.74 20.35 -19.76
N ARG A 544 7.95 20.87 -18.83
CA ARG A 544 7.57 22.28 -18.73
C ARG A 544 8.09 22.84 -17.42
N PHE A 545 9.09 23.71 -17.49
CA PHE A 545 9.49 24.52 -16.36
C PHE A 545 8.47 25.62 -16.14
N VAL A 546 7.82 25.64 -14.98
CA VAL A 546 6.85 26.67 -14.62
C VAL A 546 7.45 27.55 -13.54
N HIS A 547 7.49 28.86 -13.81
CA HIS A 547 7.90 29.88 -12.86
C HIS A 547 6.76 30.88 -12.63
N CYS A 548 6.38 31.02 -11.37
CA CYS A 548 5.36 31.97 -10.93
C CYS A 548 6.05 33.23 -10.40
N TYR A 549 5.64 34.41 -10.86
CA TYR A 549 6.20 35.70 -10.46
C TYR A 549 5.10 36.69 -10.08
N ASP A 550 5.42 37.64 -9.22
CA ASP A 550 4.47 38.70 -8.84
C ASP A 550 4.26 39.66 -10.04
N PRO A 551 3.02 39.88 -10.52
CA PRO A 551 2.77 40.82 -11.62
C PRO A 551 3.28 42.24 -11.32
N ALA A 552 3.33 42.63 -10.04
CA ALA A 552 3.82 43.93 -9.61
C ALA A 552 5.36 44.06 -9.67
N ASP A 553 6.08 42.94 -9.77
CA ASP A 553 7.54 42.92 -9.90
C ASP A 553 7.99 41.93 -11.01
N PRO A 554 7.84 42.29 -12.29
CA PRO A 554 8.34 41.46 -13.39
C PRO A 554 9.87 41.30 -13.42
N ALA A 555 10.61 42.18 -12.74
CA ALA A 555 12.06 42.08 -12.60
C ALA A 555 12.47 40.92 -11.68
N ALA A 556 11.54 40.41 -10.86
CA ALA A 556 11.76 39.21 -10.04
C ALA A 556 11.94 37.92 -10.86
N ILE A 557 11.65 37.92 -12.17
CA ILE A 557 11.93 36.76 -13.03
C ILE A 557 13.46 36.56 -13.11
N PRO A 558 13.99 35.39 -12.69
CA PRO A 558 15.43 35.17 -12.69
C PRO A 558 16.04 35.33 -14.10
N ALA A 559 17.03 36.21 -14.22
CA ALA A 559 17.57 36.67 -15.51
C ALA A 559 18.08 35.53 -16.40
N ASN A 560 18.71 34.50 -15.81
CA ASN A 560 19.29 33.41 -16.57
C ASN A 560 18.35 32.22 -16.78
N LEU A 561 17.12 32.25 -16.23
CA LEU A 561 16.20 31.10 -16.31
C LEU A 561 15.93 30.68 -17.76
N ALA A 562 15.60 31.64 -18.61
CA ALA A 562 15.33 31.38 -20.03
C ALA A 562 16.56 30.85 -20.78
N HIS A 563 17.75 31.36 -20.43
CA HIS A 563 19.01 30.88 -21.00
C HIS A 563 19.30 29.44 -20.58
N HIS A 564 19.23 29.14 -19.28
CA HIS A 564 19.47 27.80 -18.74
C HIS A 564 18.45 26.78 -19.25
N CYS A 565 17.17 27.13 -19.38
CA CYS A 565 16.18 26.25 -20.00
C CYS A 565 16.56 25.88 -21.44
N ARG A 566 17.02 26.85 -22.25
CA ARG A 566 17.48 26.58 -23.62
C ARG A 566 18.73 25.69 -23.63
N VAL A 567 19.72 25.96 -22.78
CA VAL A 567 20.93 25.13 -22.67
C VAL A 567 20.57 23.69 -22.35
N LEU A 568 19.65 23.47 -21.40
CA LEU A 568 19.19 22.13 -21.06
C LEU A 568 18.40 21.46 -22.19
N ASP A 569 17.58 22.22 -22.93
CA ASP A 569 16.85 21.70 -24.09
C ASP A 569 17.83 21.18 -25.16
N TYR A 570 18.92 21.91 -25.43
CA TYR A 570 20.02 21.49 -26.30
C TYR A 570 20.81 20.29 -25.75
N ALA A 571 21.07 20.25 -24.45
CA ALA A 571 21.81 19.15 -23.82
C ALA A 571 21.01 17.84 -23.78
N TYR A 572 19.68 17.91 -23.74
CA TYR A 572 18.78 16.77 -23.59
C TYR A 572 17.78 16.65 -24.75
N PRO A 573 18.21 16.31 -25.98
CA PRO A 573 17.36 16.28 -27.18
C PRO A 573 16.19 15.28 -27.14
N LYS A 574 16.24 14.33 -26.20
CA LYS A 574 15.18 13.35 -25.93
C LYS A 574 14.07 13.94 -25.06
N ILE A 575 14.24 15.13 -24.51
CA ILE A 575 13.25 15.80 -23.68
C ILE A 575 13.11 17.22 -24.20
N ARG A 576 11.94 17.55 -24.72
CA ARG A 576 11.58 18.91 -25.06
C ARG A 576 11.35 19.69 -23.78
N ILE A 577 12.02 20.83 -23.61
CA ILE A 577 11.94 21.66 -22.42
C ILE A 577 11.30 23.02 -22.75
N ASP A 578 10.04 23.20 -22.37
CA ASP A 578 9.36 24.49 -22.46
C ASP A 578 9.56 25.31 -21.17
N LEU A 579 9.63 26.64 -21.28
CA LEU A 579 9.58 27.58 -20.15
C LEU A 579 8.24 28.30 -20.14
N ILE A 580 7.50 28.19 -19.04
CA ILE A 580 6.20 28.81 -18.81
C ILE A 580 6.31 29.81 -17.67
N LEU A 581 6.00 31.07 -17.96
CA LEU A 581 5.97 32.16 -16.98
C LEU A 581 4.52 32.49 -16.65
N VAL A 582 4.19 32.53 -15.36
CA VAL A 582 2.82 32.80 -14.88
C VAL A 582 2.83 33.98 -13.91
N PRO A 583 2.13 35.08 -14.21
CA PRO A 583 2.03 36.24 -13.32
C PRO A 583 1.04 35.95 -12.18
N THR A 584 1.52 35.26 -11.15
CA THR A 584 0.78 34.90 -9.93
C THR A 584 1.75 34.52 -8.81
N ARG A 585 1.31 34.61 -7.55
CA ARG A 585 2.09 34.12 -6.40
C ARG A 585 1.94 32.60 -6.27
N PHE A 586 3.04 31.89 -6.10
CA PHE A 586 3.01 30.43 -5.98
C PHE A 586 2.35 29.99 -4.68
N SER A 587 1.29 29.19 -4.79
CA SER A 587 0.61 28.47 -3.72
C SER A 587 0.14 27.10 -4.21
N ALA A 588 -0.32 26.24 -3.30
CA ALA A 588 -0.90 24.96 -3.68
C ALA A 588 -2.10 25.10 -4.63
N GLN A 589 -2.97 26.10 -4.39
CA GLN A 589 -4.14 26.36 -5.23
C GLN A 589 -3.73 26.81 -6.64
N THR A 590 -2.75 27.71 -6.74
CA THR A 590 -2.28 28.17 -8.06
C THR A 590 -1.58 27.05 -8.82
N ALA A 591 -0.82 26.18 -8.14
CA ALA A 591 -0.19 25.03 -8.78
C ALA A 591 -1.23 24.08 -9.37
N VAL A 592 -2.33 23.81 -8.66
CA VAL A 592 -3.44 23.00 -9.16
C VAL A 592 -4.15 23.66 -10.34
N CYS A 593 -4.41 24.97 -10.24
CA CYS A 593 -5.01 25.76 -11.32
C CYS A 593 -4.15 25.74 -12.59
N ILE A 594 -2.83 25.93 -12.45
CA ILE A 594 -1.88 25.87 -13.57
C ILE A 594 -1.87 24.48 -14.21
N ALA A 595 -1.85 23.43 -13.40
CA ALA A 595 -1.91 22.05 -13.91
C ALA A 595 -3.17 21.82 -14.75
N LYS A 596 -4.34 22.25 -14.26
CA LYS A 596 -5.62 22.15 -14.97
C LYS A 596 -5.61 22.94 -16.28
N ARG A 597 -5.15 24.19 -16.23
CA ARG A 597 -5.01 25.08 -17.40
C ARG A 597 -4.10 24.51 -18.49
N LEU A 598 -3.06 23.79 -18.07
CA LEU A 598 -2.09 23.17 -18.96
C LEU A 598 -2.47 21.75 -19.40
N GLY A 599 -3.61 21.22 -18.92
CA GLY A 599 -4.09 19.87 -19.20
C GLY A 599 -3.17 18.78 -18.64
N VAL A 600 -2.49 19.04 -17.53
CA VAL A 600 -1.53 18.12 -16.89
C VAL A 600 -2.11 17.58 -15.59
N GLU A 601 -2.06 16.26 -15.41
CA GLU A 601 -2.50 15.65 -14.16
C GLU A 601 -1.59 16.06 -12.99
N ARG A 602 -2.17 16.23 -11.78
CA ARG A 602 -1.45 16.77 -10.60
C ARG A 602 -0.22 15.95 -10.22
N ASN A 603 -0.31 14.63 -10.35
CA ASN A 603 0.78 13.68 -10.08
C ASN A 603 1.92 13.74 -11.12
N MET A 604 1.69 14.37 -12.27
CA MET A 604 2.73 14.69 -13.26
C MET A 604 3.31 16.10 -13.05
N CYS A 605 2.96 16.74 -11.94
CA CYS A 605 3.58 17.98 -11.48
C CYS A 605 4.59 17.68 -10.38
N LEU A 606 5.78 18.27 -10.51
CA LEU A 606 6.95 17.99 -9.70
C LEU A 606 7.46 19.29 -9.06
N MET A 607 8.03 19.19 -7.86
CA MET A 607 8.69 20.32 -7.19
C MET A 607 9.85 19.85 -6.29
N SER A 608 10.68 20.80 -5.87
CA SER A 608 11.58 20.63 -4.72
C SER A 608 10.78 20.66 -3.41
N ALA A 609 11.40 20.22 -2.31
CA ALA A 609 10.74 20.19 -1.01
C ALA A 609 10.29 21.62 -0.62
N PRO A 610 9.00 21.81 -0.25
CA PRO A 610 8.52 23.12 0.12
C PRO A 610 9.22 23.58 1.42
N GLY A 611 9.64 24.83 1.46
CA GLY A 611 10.11 25.45 2.70
C GLY A 611 8.97 25.65 3.70
N GLU A 612 9.30 25.92 4.97
CA GLU A 612 8.32 26.06 6.06
C GLU A 612 7.17 27.04 5.74
N LYS A 613 7.46 28.10 4.97
CA LYS A 613 6.48 29.13 4.57
C LYS A 613 5.36 28.64 3.64
N LEU A 614 5.57 27.55 2.90
CA LEU A 614 4.62 27.02 1.91
C LEU A 614 3.69 25.94 2.50
N GLY A 615 3.88 25.57 3.76
CA GLY A 615 3.06 24.57 4.45
C GLY A 615 3.46 23.11 4.12
N PRO A 616 2.71 22.14 4.66
CA PRO A 616 3.02 20.72 4.51
C PRO A 616 2.79 20.23 3.07
N VAL A 617 3.50 19.17 2.69
CA VAL A 617 3.42 18.54 1.37
C VAL A 617 1.99 18.13 1.00
N SER A 618 1.23 17.61 1.97
CA SER A 618 -0.17 17.23 1.78
C SER A 618 -1.06 18.38 1.31
N ALA A 619 -0.68 19.64 1.58
CA ALA A 619 -1.43 20.80 1.09
C ALA A 619 -1.45 20.91 -0.44
N PHE A 620 -0.49 20.29 -1.13
CA PHE A 620 -0.33 20.35 -2.58
C PHE A 620 -1.10 19.24 -3.33
N GLY A 621 -1.84 18.38 -2.63
CA GLY A 621 -2.89 17.51 -3.21
C GLY A 621 -2.43 16.62 -4.38
N GLY A 622 -1.27 15.98 -4.22
CA GLY A 622 -0.74 14.99 -5.17
C GLY A 622 0.45 15.45 -6.03
N ILE A 623 0.95 16.68 -5.86
CA ILE A 623 2.21 17.13 -6.49
C ILE A 623 3.39 16.36 -5.87
N ARG A 624 4.29 15.83 -6.69
CA ARG A 624 5.40 14.99 -6.22
C ARG A 624 6.65 15.80 -5.87
N ILE A 625 7.30 15.41 -4.78
CA ILE A 625 8.59 15.97 -4.37
C ILE A 625 9.71 15.09 -4.88
N ILE A 626 10.59 15.67 -5.70
CA ILE A 626 11.65 14.91 -6.38
C ILE A 626 13.06 15.26 -5.88
N MET A 627 13.22 16.37 -5.17
CA MET A 627 14.51 16.81 -4.61
C MET A 627 14.36 17.69 -3.37
N LEU A 628 15.48 17.89 -2.67
CA LEU A 628 15.60 18.80 -1.53
C LEU A 628 15.38 20.25 -1.96
#